data_AF-A0A660YNY7-F1
#
_entry.id   AF-A0A660YNY7-F1
#
_cell.length_a   1.000
_cell.length_b   1.000
_cell.length_c   1.000
_cell.angle_alpha   90.00
_cell.angle_beta   90.00
_cell.angle_gamma   90.00
#
_symmetry.space_group_name_H-M   'P 1'
#
loop_
_entity.id
_entity.type
_entity.pdbx_description
1 polymer ?
#
loop_
_entity_poly.entity_id
_entity_poly.type
_entity_poly.pdbx_seq_one_letter_code
_entity_poly.pdbx_strand_id
1 'polypeptide(L)'
;PVYMLPELCHRNMAFTLFHAEQMPKVSIQEIKQEKIEPGIYKIYVTIANDGSIPSLSALDVKNHISRPDLLTVSGRNIKVIYAAKVLDKWLNRVEIIKNRPERIVIDNGIDGKSSKTFMWIVKGSGKIKISFDAVKGGKVNKIIALK
;
A
#
# COMPACT_ATOMS: atom_id res chain seq x y z
N PRO A 1 33.65 25.57 17.38
CA PRO A 1 33.73 26.25 18.71
C PRO A 1 32.58 25.81 19.62
N VAL A 2 32.80 25.73 20.94
CA VAL A 2 31.82 25.19 21.91
C VAL A 2 30.52 26.00 21.96
N TYR A 3 30.58 27.31 21.68
CA TYR A 3 29.41 28.19 21.65
C TYR A 3 28.43 27.89 20.51
N MET A 4 28.85 27.20 19.45
CA MET A 4 27.98 26.81 18.32
C MET A 4 27.26 25.48 18.56
N LEU A 5 27.58 24.76 19.65
CA LEU A 5 26.99 23.46 19.93
C LEU A 5 25.45 23.51 20.07
N PRO A 6 24.84 24.47 20.78
CA PRO A 6 23.39 24.55 20.88
C PRO A 6 22.72 24.74 19.51
N GLU A 7 23.27 25.60 18.66
CA GLU A 7 22.75 25.84 17.31
C GLU A 7 22.85 24.59 16.43
N LEU A 8 23.98 23.86 16.50
CA LEU A 8 24.15 22.59 15.79
C LEU A 8 23.16 21.53 16.28
N CYS A 9 22.97 21.40 17.59
CA CYS A 9 21.97 20.49 18.16
C CYS A 9 20.57 20.85 17.68
N HIS A 10 20.23 22.14 17.62
CA HIS A 10 18.92 22.60 17.20
C HIS A 10 18.66 22.33 15.71
N ARG A 11 19.66 22.53 14.85
CA ARG A 11 19.57 22.18 13.42
C ARG A 11 19.44 20.68 13.18
N ASN A 12 20.20 19.88 13.92
CA ASN A 12 20.09 18.42 13.83
C ASN A 12 18.70 17.95 14.26
N MET A 13 18.18 18.49 15.36
CA MET A 13 16.80 18.21 15.82
C MET A 13 15.78 18.61 14.75
N ALA A 14 15.87 19.83 14.21
CA ALA A 14 14.94 20.32 13.19
C ALA A 14 14.96 19.42 11.94
N PHE A 15 16.14 19.02 11.48
CA PHE A 15 16.29 18.09 10.37
C PHE A 15 15.66 16.73 10.67
N THR A 16 15.92 16.16 11.86
CA THR A 16 15.35 14.86 12.26
C THR A 16 13.83 14.91 12.33
N LEU A 17 13.25 15.96 12.92
CA LEU A 17 11.80 16.12 13.00
C LEU A 17 11.17 16.30 11.62
N PHE A 18 11.77 17.12 10.76
CA PHE A 18 11.31 17.28 9.39
C PHE A 18 11.40 15.95 8.62
N HIS A 19 12.50 15.21 8.75
CA HIS A 19 12.67 13.92 8.12
C HIS A 19 11.61 12.91 8.59
N ALA A 20 11.34 12.86 9.90
CA ALA A 20 10.29 12.03 10.47
C ALA A 20 8.89 12.40 9.95
N GLU A 21 8.60 13.69 9.77
CA GLU A 21 7.34 14.14 9.18
C GLU A 21 7.19 13.72 7.71
N GLN A 22 8.30 13.68 6.96
CA GLN A 22 8.32 13.27 5.56
C GLN A 22 8.37 11.75 5.35
N MET A 23 8.49 10.95 6.42
CA MET A 23 8.46 9.48 6.35
C MET A 23 7.18 8.98 5.66
N PRO A 24 7.20 7.74 5.12
CA PRO A 24 6.06 7.19 4.40
C PRO A 24 4.81 7.15 5.28
N LYS A 25 3.76 7.84 4.85
CA LYS A 25 2.45 7.90 5.51
C LYS A 25 1.46 7.18 4.62
N VAL A 26 1.45 5.85 4.73
CA VAL A 26 0.60 5.00 3.89
C VAL A 26 -0.81 4.93 4.45
N SER A 27 -1.79 5.01 3.56
CA SER A 27 -3.21 4.95 3.90
C SER A 27 -4.01 4.24 2.80
N ILE A 28 -5.12 3.61 3.19
CA ILE A 28 -6.09 3.03 2.24
C ILE A 28 -7.15 4.10 1.97
N GLN A 29 -6.90 4.94 0.98
CA GLN A 29 -7.75 6.09 0.66
C GLN A 29 -9.12 5.65 0.13
N GLU A 30 -9.14 4.86 -0.93
CA GLU A 30 -10.36 4.51 -1.64
C GLU A 30 -10.53 2.99 -1.73
N ILE A 31 -11.75 2.53 -1.45
CA ILE A 31 -12.16 1.16 -1.75
C ILE A 31 -13.46 1.24 -2.54
N LYS A 32 -13.44 0.82 -3.80
CA LYS A 32 -14.62 0.77 -4.67
C LYS A 32 -14.99 -0.69 -4.90
N GLN A 33 -16.25 -1.03 -4.67
CA GLN A 33 -16.78 -2.37 -4.88
C GLN A 33 -17.80 -2.34 -6.02
N GLU A 34 -17.65 -3.24 -6.99
CA GLU A 34 -18.55 -3.43 -8.11
C GLU A 34 -19.02 -4.89 -8.12
N LYS A 35 -20.33 -5.11 -8.14
CA LYS A 35 -20.90 -6.46 -8.26
C LYS A 35 -20.94 -6.83 -9.74
N ILE A 36 -20.25 -7.92 -10.10
CA ILE A 36 -20.27 -8.43 -11.48
C ILE A 36 -21.40 -9.44 -11.62
N GLU A 37 -21.45 -10.40 -10.68
CA GLU A 37 -22.39 -11.52 -10.68
C GLU A 37 -22.84 -11.81 -9.23
N PRO A 38 -23.89 -12.60 -9.01
CA PRO A 38 -24.30 -13.05 -7.69
C PRO A 38 -23.14 -13.71 -6.92
N GLY A 39 -22.68 -13.06 -5.85
CA GLY A 39 -21.57 -13.53 -5.04
C GLY A 39 -20.19 -13.33 -5.65
N ILE A 40 -20.03 -12.61 -6.77
CA ILE A 40 -18.74 -12.21 -7.34
C ILE A 40 -18.64 -10.69 -7.36
N TYR A 41 -17.58 -10.19 -6.72
CA TYR A 41 -17.35 -8.77 -6.53
C TYR A 41 -15.96 -8.41 -7.04
N LYS A 42 -15.90 -7.34 -7.83
CA LYS A 42 -14.67 -6.66 -8.19
C LYS A 42 -14.41 -5.56 -7.16
N ILE A 43 -13.22 -5.52 -6.60
CA ILE A 43 -12.82 -4.56 -5.59
C ILE A 43 -11.59 -3.82 -6.07
N TYR A 44 -11.69 -2.51 -6.18
CA TYR A 44 -10.54 -1.64 -6.38
C TYR A 44 -10.11 -1.07 -5.04
N VAL A 45 -8.81 -1.09 -4.80
CA VAL A 45 -8.19 -0.54 -3.59
C VAL A 45 -7.10 0.43 -4.02
N THR A 46 -7.24 1.68 -3.62
CA THR A 46 -6.21 2.71 -3.83
C THR A 46 -5.42 2.88 -2.54
N ILE A 47 -4.12 2.62 -2.61
CA ILE A 47 -3.17 2.83 -1.52
C ILE A 47 -2.37 4.06 -1.86
N ALA A 48 -2.36 5.03 -0.96
CA ALA A 48 -1.62 6.26 -1.13
C ALA A 48 -0.54 6.40 -0.07
N ASN A 49 0.52 7.12 -0.43
CA ASN A 49 1.54 7.58 0.48
C ASN A 49 1.55 9.11 0.46
N ASP A 50 1.09 9.72 1.55
CA ASP A 50 1.03 11.18 1.67
C ASP A 50 2.41 11.77 2.06
N GLY A 51 3.33 10.93 2.51
CA GLY A 51 4.72 11.30 2.82
C GLY A 51 5.57 11.47 1.55
N SER A 52 6.61 12.29 1.61
CA SER A 52 7.53 12.50 0.48
C SER A 52 8.53 11.36 0.33
N ILE A 53 8.84 10.62 1.39
CA ILE A 53 9.74 9.48 1.36
C ILE A 53 8.97 8.25 0.86
N PRO A 54 9.50 7.46 -0.08
CA PRO A 54 8.87 6.24 -0.53
C PRO A 54 8.92 5.16 0.57
N SER A 55 7.92 4.29 0.59
CA SER A 55 7.87 3.11 1.48
C SER A 55 9.09 2.19 1.32
N LEU A 56 9.56 2.00 0.08
CA LEU A 56 10.80 1.33 -0.28
C LEU A 56 11.64 2.25 -1.17
N SER A 57 12.90 2.47 -0.82
CA SER A 57 13.80 3.28 -1.66
C SER A 57 14.35 2.43 -2.81
N ALA A 58 14.71 3.06 -3.93
CA ALA A 58 15.27 2.35 -5.08
C ALA A 58 16.53 1.53 -4.71
N LEU A 59 17.35 2.01 -3.78
CA LEU A 59 18.52 1.30 -3.28
C LEU A 59 18.13 0.08 -2.42
N ASP A 60 17.07 0.22 -1.61
CA ASP A 60 16.51 -0.86 -0.81
C ASP A 60 16.00 -2.00 -1.71
N VAL A 61 15.25 -1.64 -2.76
CA VAL A 61 14.75 -2.58 -3.77
C VAL A 61 15.90 -3.25 -4.52
N LYS A 62 16.88 -2.46 -5.01
CA LYS A 62 18.02 -2.96 -5.79
C LYS A 62 18.88 -3.95 -4.99
N ASN A 63 19.07 -3.69 -3.69
CA ASN A 63 19.93 -4.49 -2.84
C ASN A 63 19.17 -5.52 -1.98
N HIS A 64 17.84 -5.60 -2.13
CA HIS A 64 16.96 -6.49 -1.36
C HIS A 64 17.17 -6.38 0.16
N ILE A 65 17.30 -5.14 0.68
CA ILE A 65 17.62 -4.91 2.10
C ILE A 65 16.41 -5.23 2.98
N SER A 66 15.24 -4.72 2.59
CA SER A 66 13.97 -4.91 3.31
C SER A 66 13.06 -5.88 2.56
N ARG A 67 12.12 -6.48 3.30
CA ARG A 67 11.02 -7.22 2.66
C ARG A 67 10.19 -6.29 1.76
N PRO A 68 9.66 -6.78 0.63
CA PRO A 68 8.67 -6.05 -0.16
C PRO A 68 7.41 -5.71 0.64
N ASP A 69 6.71 -4.67 0.20
CA ASP A 69 5.42 -4.30 0.77
C ASP A 69 4.36 -5.34 0.41
N LEU A 70 3.43 -5.59 1.32
CA LEU A 70 2.42 -6.63 1.17
C LEU A 70 1.02 -6.06 1.25
N LEU A 71 0.24 -6.32 0.21
CA LEU A 71 -1.20 -6.06 0.20
C LEU A 71 -1.95 -7.38 0.22
N THR A 72 -2.76 -7.58 1.25
CA THR A 72 -3.48 -8.84 1.49
C THR A 72 -4.97 -8.61 1.66
N VAL A 73 -5.76 -9.56 1.18
CA VAL A 73 -7.21 -9.63 1.42
C VAL A 73 -7.55 -10.93 2.13
N SER A 74 -8.35 -10.84 3.18
CA SER A 74 -8.74 -11.99 4.00
C SER A 74 -10.19 -11.89 4.43
N GLY A 75 -10.85 -13.03 4.62
CA GLY A 75 -12.24 -13.13 5.06
C GLY A 75 -12.63 -14.60 5.27
N ARG A 76 -13.66 -14.86 6.07
CA ARG A 76 -14.06 -16.24 6.42
C ARG A 76 -14.69 -17.00 5.26
N ASN A 77 -15.55 -16.34 4.48
CA ASN A 77 -16.34 -16.96 3.42
C ASN A 77 -16.02 -16.35 2.05
N ILE A 78 -14.73 -16.07 1.79
CA ILE A 78 -14.28 -15.50 0.52
C ILE A 78 -13.24 -16.38 -0.14
N LYS A 79 -13.29 -16.44 -1.46
CA LYS A 79 -12.27 -17.00 -2.33
C LYS A 79 -11.82 -15.92 -3.31
N VAL A 80 -10.53 -15.60 -3.31
CA VAL A 80 -9.96 -14.67 -4.29
C VAL A 80 -9.76 -15.43 -5.59
N ILE A 81 -10.41 -14.99 -6.65
CA ILE A 81 -10.29 -15.60 -7.98
C ILE A 81 -9.11 -14.97 -8.72
N TYR A 82 -8.99 -13.65 -8.61
CA TYR A 82 -8.08 -12.88 -9.44
C TYR A 82 -7.55 -11.66 -8.69
N ALA A 83 -6.31 -11.30 -8.99
CA ALA A 83 -5.66 -10.11 -8.49
C ALA A 83 -4.87 -9.44 -9.62
N ALA A 84 -4.89 -8.12 -9.65
CA ALA A 84 -4.10 -7.36 -10.59
C ALA A 84 -3.71 -5.99 -10.03
N LYS A 85 -2.60 -5.47 -10.55
CA LYS A 85 -2.21 -4.07 -10.36
C LYS A 85 -2.77 -3.25 -11.52
N VAL A 86 -3.43 -2.14 -11.21
CA VAL A 86 -3.97 -1.24 -12.25
C VAL A 86 -2.87 -0.27 -12.65
N LEU A 87 -2.40 -0.38 -13.90
CA LEU A 87 -1.38 0.52 -14.45
C LEU A 87 -2.01 1.83 -14.93
N ASP A 88 -3.17 1.73 -15.56
CA ASP A 88 -3.91 2.87 -16.07
C ASP A 88 -5.42 2.59 -15.96
N LYS A 89 -6.11 3.46 -15.20
CA LYS A 89 -7.56 3.38 -14.99
C LYS A 89 -8.36 3.71 -16.25
N TRP A 90 -7.85 4.58 -17.11
CA TRP A 90 -8.54 5.05 -18.32
C TRP A 90 -8.33 4.09 -19.50
N LEU A 91 -7.13 3.54 -19.63
CA LEU A 91 -6.79 2.59 -20.70
C LEU A 91 -7.07 1.12 -20.34
N ASN A 92 -7.69 0.84 -19.19
CA ASN A 92 -7.96 -0.51 -18.68
C ASN A 92 -6.73 -1.43 -18.68
N ARG A 93 -5.52 -0.87 -18.52
CA ARG A 93 -4.28 -1.64 -18.50
C ARG A 93 -4.05 -2.19 -17.11
N VAL A 94 -4.05 -3.51 -17.00
CA VAL A 94 -3.85 -4.22 -15.74
C VAL A 94 -2.70 -5.23 -15.88
N GLU A 95 -1.89 -5.32 -14.84
CA GLU A 95 -0.84 -6.30 -14.72
C GLU A 95 -1.33 -7.44 -13.82
N ILE A 96 -1.39 -8.65 -14.37
CA ILE A 96 -2.00 -9.81 -13.72
C ILE A 96 -1.04 -10.43 -12.70
N ILE A 97 -1.55 -10.69 -11.50
CA ILE A 97 -0.80 -11.38 -10.45
C ILE A 97 -1.16 -12.87 -10.51
N LYS A 98 -0.24 -13.67 -11.03
CA LYS A 98 -0.47 -15.10 -11.31
C LYS A 98 -0.41 -15.98 -10.06
N ASN A 99 0.39 -15.62 -9.06
CA ASN A 99 0.68 -16.48 -7.92
C ASN A 99 0.06 -15.89 -6.64
N ARG A 100 -0.73 -16.70 -5.91
CA ARG A 100 -1.40 -16.35 -4.64
C ARG A 100 -2.17 -15.02 -4.70
N PRO A 101 -3.31 -14.96 -5.41
CA PRO A 101 -4.03 -13.70 -5.64
C PRO A 101 -4.51 -13.02 -4.35
N GLU A 102 -4.66 -13.76 -3.25
CA GLU A 102 -4.97 -13.22 -1.92
C GLU A 102 -3.86 -12.33 -1.34
N ARG A 103 -2.63 -12.45 -1.84
CA ARG A 103 -1.45 -11.71 -1.39
C ARG A 103 -0.71 -11.11 -2.58
N ILE A 104 -0.82 -9.80 -2.73
CA ILE A 104 -0.09 -9.00 -3.70
C ILE A 104 1.24 -8.56 -3.07
N VAL A 105 2.34 -8.94 -3.71
CA VAL A 105 3.69 -8.48 -3.36
C VAL A 105 4.00 -7.24 -4.20
N ILE A 106 4.47 -6.18 -3.55
CA ILE A 106 4.74 -4.89 -4.19
C ILE A 106 6.23 -4.59 -4.04
N ASP A 107 7.02 -5.08 -5.00
CA ASP A 107 8.49 -5.02 -4.93
C ASP A 107 9.03 -3.58 -4.97
N ASN A 108 8.36 -2.69 -5.71
CA ASN A 108 8.77 -1.28 -5.82
C ASN A 108 8.08 -0.37 -4.78
N GLY A 109 7.40 -0.94 -3.77
CA GLY A 109 6.62 -0.20 -2.77
C GLY A 109 5.62 0.81 -3.37
N ILE A 110 5.23 1.78 -2.56
CA ILE A 110 4.51 3.01 -2.91
C ILE A 110 5.47 4.21 -2.84
N ASP A 111 5.54 4.99 -3.93
CA ASP A 111 6.42 6.16 -4.06
C ASP A 111 5.92 7.33 -3.19
N GLY A 112 6.77 8.32 -2.94
CA GLY A 112 6.37 9.53 -2.19
C GLY A 112 5.30 10.34 -2.91
N LYS A 113 4.34 10.91 -2.17
CA LYS A 113 3.23 11.71 -2.71
C LYS A 113 2.53 11.05 -3.90
N SER A 114 2.32 9.74 -3.82
CA SER A 114 1.79 8.95 -4.92
C SER A 114 0.71 7.99 -4.43
N SER A 115 -0.02 7.40 -5.37
CA SER A 115 -0.93 6.30 -5.09
C SER A 115 -0.80 5.19 -6.13
N LYS A 116 -1.03 3.95 -5.69
CA LYS A 116 -1.13 2.78 -6.56
C LYS A 116 -2.48 2.11 -6.34
N THR A 117 -3.14 1.74 -7.43
CA THR A 117 -4.43 1.07 -7.39
C THR A 117 -4.27 -0.40 -7.71
N PHE A 118 -4.94 -1.24 -6.94
CA PHE A 118 -4.99 -2.67 -7.10
C PHE A 118 -6.44 -3.12 -7.29
N MET A 119 -6.62 -4.23 -7.98
CA MET A 119 -7.91 -4.82 -8.27
C MET A 119 -7.92 -6.27 -7.81
N TRP A 120 -8.97 -6.65 -7.10
CA TRP A 120 -9.30 -8.04 -6.81
C TRP A 120 -10.64 -8.41 -7.42
N ILE A 121 -10.78 -9.69 -7.79
CA ILE A 121 -12.07 -10.32 -7.99
C ILE A 121 -12.21 -11.39 -6.91
N VAL A 122 -13.22 -11.22 -6.07
CA VAL A 122 -13.52 -12.12 -4.96
C VAL A 122 -14.87 -12.76 -5.17
N LYS A 123 -14.98 -14.05 -4.83
CA LYS A 123 -16.23 -14.79 -4.76
C LYS A 123 -16.56 -15.10 -3.32
N GLY A 124 -17.75 -14.74 -2.87
CA GLY A 124 -18.20 -14.97 -1.50
C GLY A 124 -19.11 -13.87 -0.99
N SER A 125 -19.32 -13.87 0.31
CA SER A 125 -20.17 -12.91 1.01
C SER A 125 -19.62 -12.58 2.40
N GLY A 126 -20.09 -11.48 2.98
CA GLY A 126 -19.73 -11.07 4.33
C GLY A 126 -18.61 -10.04 4.40
N LYS A 127 -17.92 -9.99 5.53
CA LYS A 127 -16.88 -8.99 5.81
C LYS A 127 -15.51 -9.46 5.30
N ILE A 128 -14.80 -8.56 4.62
CA ILE A 128 -13.43 -8.75 4.19
C ILE A 128 -12.52 -7.73 4.84
N LYS A 129 -11.29 -8.14 5.15
CA LYS A 129 -10.24 -7.31 5.70
C LYS A 129 -9.15 -7.16 4.65
N ILE A 130 -8.91 -5.92 4.25
CA ILE A 130 -7.81 -5.52 3.40
C ILE A 130 -6.71 -4.99 4.31
N SER A 131 -5.50 -5.51 4.16
CA SER A 131 -4.35 -5.15 4.98
C SER A 131 -3.17 -4.81 4.09
N PHE A 132 -2.61 -3.63 4.31
CA PHE A 132 -1.37 -3.20 3.71
C PHE A 132 -0.28 -3.14 4.79
N ASP A 133 0.86 -3.76 4.53
CA ASP A 133 1.96 -3.89 5.47
C ASP A 133 3.27 -3.49 4.78
N ALA A 134 3.81 -2.35 5.22
CA ALA A 134 5.07 -1.80 4.76
C ALA A 134 6.05 -1.69 5.93
N VAL A 135 7.33 -1.99 5.69
CA VAL A 135 8.34 -1.97 6.77
C VAL A 135 8.51 -0.56 7.35
N LYS A 136 8.61 0.45 6.49
CA LYS A 136 8.82 1.86 6.90
C LYS A 136 7.54 2.66 7.03
N GLY A 137 6.48 2.23 6.35
CA GLY A 137 5.17 2.88 6.38
C GLY A 137 4.21 2.33 7.44
N GLY A 138 4.58 1.23 8.11
CA GLY A 138 3.73 0.56 9.07
C GLY A 138 2.61 -0.25 8.41
N LYS A 139 1.60 -0.59 9.23
CA LYS A 139 0.51 -1.49 8.84
C LYS A 139 -0.85 -0.80 8.92
N VAL A 140 -1.59 -0.82 7.82
CA VAL A 140 -2.94 -0.25 7.73
C VAL A 140 -3.93 -1.35 7.40
N ASN A 141 -5.08 -1.34 8.08
CA ASN A 141 -6.14 -2.32 7.87
C ASN A 141 -7.48 -1.62 7.66
N LYS A 142 -8.29 -2.12 6.73
CA LYS A 142 -9.66 -1.65 6.53
C LYS A 142 -10.59 -2.85 6.34
N ILE A 143 -11.72 -2.83 7.04
CA ILE A 143 -12.74 -3.88 6.94
C ILE A 143 -13.90 -3.32 6.14
N ILE A 144 -14.33 -4.04 5.11
CA ILE A 144 -15.52 -3.72 4.32
C ILE A 144 -16.47 -4.91 4.29
N ALA A 145 -17.76 -4.65 4.12
CA ALA A 145 -18.75 -5.69 3.91
C ALA A 145 -19.08 -5.79 2.43
N LEU A 146 -19.03 -7.00 1.87
CA LEU A 146 -19.46 -7.28 0.51
C LEU A 146 -20.99 -7.13 0.43
N LYS A 147 -21.44 -6.07 -0.22
CA LYS A 147 -22.84 -5.82 -0.58
C LYS A 147 -23.02 -6.03 -2.07
#